data_AF-A0A495JVY6-F1
#
_entry.id   AF-A0A495JVY6-F1
#
_cell.length_a   1.000
_cell.length_b   1.000
_cell.length_c   1.000
_cell.angle_alpha   90.00
_cell.angle_beta   90.00
_cell.angle_gamma   90.00
#
_symmetry.space_group_name_H-M   'P 1'
#
loop_
_entity.id
_entity.type
_entity.pdbx_description
1 polymer ?
#
loop_
_entity_poly.entity_id
_entity_poly.type
_entity_poly.pdbx_seq_one_letter_code
_entity_poly.pdbx_strand_id
1 'polypeptide(L)'
;MTTTLTYPGPGIAYRNPGPGAARMPEVPFLTRTDLAAIGTEVWGVPVTETKITELVRESRPGGKYEDDPFVGPDSYLGNAPWWAKGRGRTVTAWFKRHMPPPVVDAEAVAAERQLELADVLWLEDVAALGGVQEKTITDHLYQSQEEVGGKRGAAKKRGKWADDPFPAPEEKRAGRRVYWKAERRDEILAWFGRHPRRQVGDGIGGPSGITRAEAQGLQPPKPPKPPKPPVNASPREYLDWAAGHALDIYLAGDTARAIDSFAADLVQHEGTTHIVEDPEFRSAMADAAAKGWEAFKAAMSGWPLRKPSGRSSKPRVKS
;
A
#
# COMPACT_ATOMS: atom_id res chain seq x y z
N MET A 1 39.20 -18.61 -51.00
CA MET A 1 37.82 -19.12 -50.99
C MET A 1 36.94 -18.04 -50.40
N THR A 2 36.08 -17.43 -51.22
CA THR A 2 35.27 -16.27 -50.84
C THR A 2 33.88 -16.78 -50.45
N THR A 3 33.55 -16.73 -49.17
CA THR A 3 32.26 -17.23 -48.67
C THR A 3 31.19 -16.17 -48.93
N THR A 4 30.38 -16.36 -49.98
CA THR A 4 29.24 -15.49 -50.28
C THR A 4 28.08 -15.81 -49.33
N LEU A 5 27.84 -14.95 -48.34
CA LEU A 5 26.63 -15.00 -47.52
C LEU A 5 25.42 -14.59 -48.39
N THR A 6 24.57 -15.55 -48.73
CA THR A 6 23.31 -15.30 -49.45
C THR A 6 22.18 -15.23 -48.43
N TYR A 7 21.48 -14.09 -48.34
CA TYR A 7 20.26 -13.95 -47.54
C TYR A 7 19.03 -14.31 -48.38
N PRO A 8 17.98 -14.91 -47.78
CA PRO A 8 16.75 -15.25 -48.50
C PRO A 8 15.85 -14.00 -48.58
N GLY A 9 15.93 -13.28 -49.70
CA GLY A 9 15.00 -12.20 -50.04
C GLY A 9 15.08 -11.90 -51.55
N PRO A 10 13.96 -11.57 -52.22
CA PRO A 10 13.96 -11.41 -53.67
C PRO A 10 14.67 -10.12 -54.09
N GLY A 11 15.86 -10.27 -54.71
CA GLY A 11 16.11 -9.61 -55.99
C GLY A 11 16.85 -8.28 -56.05
N ILE A 12 17.69 -7.88 -55.08
CA ILE A 12 18.70 -6.84 -55.34
C ILE A 12 20.09 -7.30 -54.89
N ALA A 13 20.88 -7.81 -55.84
CA ALA A 13 22.29 -8.09 -55.61
C ALA A 13 23.04 -6.75 -55.45
N TYR A 14 23.65 -6.54 -54.29
CA TYR A 14 24.43 -5.33 -54.02
C TYR A 14 25.67 -5.32 -54.93
N ARG A 15 25.81 -4.32 -55.80
CA ARG A 15 27.04 -4.10 -56.57
C ARG A 15 28.11 -3.54 -55.65
N ASN A 16 29.22 -4.26 -55.52
CA ASN A 16 30.40 -3.84 -54.78
C ASN A 16 30.98 -2.54 -55.39
N PRO A 17 30.96 -1.39 -54.69
CA PRO A 17 31.36 -0.12 -55.28
C PRO A 17 32.87 0.07 -55.11
N GLY A 18 33.66 -0.64 -55.92
CA GLY A 18 35.06 -0.33 -56.17
C GLY A 18 36.04 -0.39 -54.97
N PRO A 19 37.34 -0.21 -55.25
CA PRO A 19 38.40 -0.25 -54.24
C PRO A 19 38.36 1.03 -53.41
N GLY A 20 37.96 0.92 -52.13
CA GLY A 20 37.88 2.04 -51.18
C GLY A 20 36.62 2.07 -50.32
N ALA A 21 35.60 1.27 -50.65
CA ALA A 21 34.43 1.11 -49.79
C ALA A 21 34.80 0.37 -48.50
N ALA A 22 34.45 0.95 -47.35
CA ALA A 22 34.59 0.29 -46.05
C ALA A 22 33.93 -1.10 -46.09
N ARG A 23 34.68 -2.14 -45.70
CA ARG A 23 34.12 -3.49 -45.57
C ARG A 23 32.93 -3.43 -44.62
N MET A 24 31.80 -4.03 -45.00
CA MET A 24 30.66 -4.12 -44.08
C MET A 24 31.09 -4.84 -42.79
N PRO A 25 30.66 -4.36 -41.61
CA PRO A 25 30.87 -5.09 -40.37
C PRO A 25 30.17 -6.46 -40.43
N GLU A 26 30.79 -7.48 -39.86
CA GLU A 26 30.31 -8.88 -39.91
C GLU A 26 29.03 -9.15 -39.09
N VAL A 27 28.52 -8.14 -38.37
CA VAL A 27 27.33 -8.27 -37.52
C VAL A 27 26.03 -8.03 -38.30
N PRO A 28 24.94 -8.77 -37.99
CA PRO A 28 23.65 -8.58 -38.64
C PRO A 28 23.10 -7.18 -38.33
N PHE A 29 22.56 -6.55 -39.36
CA PHE A 29 21.98 -5.22 -39.30
C PHE A 29 20.45 -5.30 -39.43
N LEU A 30 19.74 -4.37 -38.80
CA LEU A 30 18.31 -4.19 -39.05
C LEU A 30 18.14 -3.49 -40.42
N THR A 31 17.13 -3.91 -41.18
CA THR A 31 16.69 -3.28 -42.42
C THR A 31 15.55 -2.30 -42.16
N ARG A 32 15.16 -1.49 -43.15
CA ARG A 32 13.95 -0.64 -43.02
C ARG A 32 12.71 -1.48 -42.74
N THR A 33 12.64 -2.67 -43.33
CA THR A 33 11.60 -3.67 -43.07
C THR A 33 11.63 -4.14 -41.62
N ASP A 34 12.80 -4.41 -41.05
CA ASP A 34 12.92 -4.81 -39.63
C ASP A 34 12.52 -3.67 -38.70
N LEU A 35 12.88 -2.43 -39.02
CA LEU A 35 12.42 -1.27 -38.26
C LEU A 35 10.91 -1.05 -38.37
N ALA A 36 10.31 -1.34 -39.54
CA ALA A 36 8.87 -1.29 -39.76
C ALA A 36 8.16 -2.35 -38.92
N ALA A 37 8.71 -3.57 -38.84
CA ALA A 37 8.20 -4.62 -37.99
C ALA A 37 8.27 -4.24 -36.50
N ILE A 38 9.41 -3.75 -36.01
CA ILE A 38 9.59 -3.29 -34.62
C ILE A 38 8.66 -2.12 -34.31
N GLY A 39 8.54 -1.15 -35.23
CA GLY A 39 7.60 -0.05 -35.11
C GLY A 39 6.18 -0.55 -34.98
N THR A 40 5.76 -1.46 -35.86
CA THR A 40 4.41 -2.07 -35.83
C THR A 40 4.13 -2.80 -34.53
N GLU A 41 5.08 -3.59 -34.03
CA GLU A 41 4.95 -4.34 -32.78
C GLU A 41 4.80 -3.41 -31.57
N VAL A 42 5.63 -2.36 -31.48
CA VAL A 42 5.61 -1.43 -30.34
C VAL A 42 4.34 -0.58 -30.31
N TRP A 43 3.73 -0.37 -31.49
CA TRP A 43 2.66 0.61 -31.68
C TRP A 43 1.28 0.02 -31.94
N GLY A 44 1.20 -1.27 -32.26
CA GLY A 44 -0.05 -1.95 -32.57
C GLY A 44 -0.70 -1.49 -33.89
N VAL A 45 -0.02 -0.66 -34.69
CA VAL A 45 -0.48 -0.20 -36.01
C VAL A 45 0.60 -0.39 -37.06
N PRO A 46 0.25 -0.71 -38.33
CA PRO A 46 1.23 -0.90 -39.39
C PRO A 46 2.12 0.34 -39.61
N VAL A 47 3.42 0.20 -39.39
CA VAL A 47 4.44 1.20 -39.73
C VAL A 47 5.05 0.83 -41.08
N THR A 48 4.99 1.72 -42.06
CA THR A 48 5.56 1.49 -43.40
C THR A 48 6.99 2.01 -43.51
N GLU A 49 7.77 1.48 -44.47
CA GLU A 49 9.12 1.96 -44.75
C GLU A 49 9.17 3.45 -45.15
N THR A 50 8.12 3.92 -45.82
CA THR A 50 7.94 5.34 -46.17
C THR A 50 7.83 6.19 -44.90
N LYS A 51 7.07 5.73 -43.91
CA LYS A 51 6.91 6.46 -42.63
C LYS A 51 8.22 6.54 -41.85
N ILE A 52 9.02 5.48 -41.87
CA ILE A 52 10.36 5.49 -41.27
C ILE A 52 11.26 6.49 -42.00
N THR A 53 11.19 6.55 -43.32
CA THR A 53 11.98 7.46 -44.14
C THR A 53 11.62 8.93 -43.86
N GLU A 54 10.33 9.23 -43.69
CA GLU A 54 9.85 10.55 -43.28
C GLU A 54 10.35 10.94 -41.89
N LEU A 55 10.25 10.05 -40.90
CA LEU A 55 10.69 10.34 -39.53
C LEU A 55 12.19 10.59 -39.43
N VAL A 56 12.99 9.81 -40.15
CA VAL A 56 14.46 10.02 -40.24
C VAL A 56 14.80 11.35 -40.93
N ARG A 57 13.93 11.84 -41.82
CA ARG A 57 14.09 13.14 -42.48
C ARG A 57 13.68 14.29 -41.57
N GLU A 58 12.61 14.13 -40.80
CA GLU A 58 12.07 15.12 -39.86
C GLU A 58 12.94 15.32 -38.61
N SER A 59 13.73 14.33 -38.20
CA SER A 59 14.71 14.48 -37.11
C SER A 59 15.96 15.30 -37.50
N ARG A 60 16.06 15.82 -38.73
CA ARG A 60 17.21 16.58 -39.26
C ARG A 60 17.15 18.13 -39.28
N PRO A 61 16.57 18.88 -38.32
CA PRO A 61 16.82 20.32 -38.23
C PRO A 61 17.61 20.70 -36.96
N GLY A 62 18.89 21.04 -37.12
CA GLY A 62 19.64 21.94 -36.24
C GLY A 62 20.05 21.46 -34.83
N GLY A 63 19.75 20.23 -34.43
CA GLY A 63 20.14 19.68 -33.12
C GLY A 63 21.57 19.14 -33.07
N LYS A 64 22.26 19.26 -31.93
CA LYS A 64 23.58 18.66 -31.71
C LYS A 64 23.51 17.13 -31.91
N TYR A 65 24.44 16.61 -32.70
CA TYR A 65 24.49 15.22 -33.19
C TYR A 65 24.69 14.13 -32.12
N GLU A 66 24.89 14.50 -30.85
CA GLU A 66 25.33 13.55 -29.81
C GLU A 66 24.19 12.67 -29.26
N ASP A 67 22.92 13.07 -29.47
CA ASP A 67 21.74 12.36 -28.96
C ASP A 67 20.93 11.61 -30.03
N ASP A 68 21.33 11.69 -31.31
CA ASP A 68 20.65 11.00 -32.39
C ASP A 68 21.28 9.61 -32.61
N PRO A 69 20.62 8.51 -32.18
CA PRO A 69 21.16 7.16 -32.37
C PRO A 69 21.22 6.74 -33.85
N PHE A 70 20.71 7.56 -34.78
CA PHE A 70 20.70 7.32 -36.23
C PHE A 70 21.86 7.95 -36.99
N VAL A 71 22.72 8.76 -36.34
CA VAL A 71 23.87 9.40 -37.00
C VAL A 71 25.18 8.96 -36.32
N GLY A 72 25.84 7.96 -36.89
CA GLY A 72 27.24 7.67 -36.58
C GLY A 72 28.20 8.55 -37.38
N PRO A 73 29.43 8.79 -36.90
CA PRO A 73 30.42 9.65 -37.57
C PRO A 73 30.83 9.16 -38.98
N ASP A 74 30.55 7.91 -39.35
CA ASP A 74 30.88 7.33 -40.66
C ASP A 74 29.69 7.30 -41.65
N SER A 75 28.56 7.92 -41.32
CA SER A 75 27.35 7.94 -42.18
C SER A 75 27.43 8.93 -43.36
N TYR A 76 28.58 9.59 -43.57
CA TYR A 76 28.76 10.68 -44.54
C TYR A 76 28.85 10.27 -46.03
N LEU A 77 28.85 8.97 -46.34
CA LEU A 77 29.02 8.49 -47.72
C LEU A 77 27.74 7.84 -48.28
N GLY A 78 26.61 8.55 -48.23
CA GLY A 78 25.45 8.32 -49.11
C GLY A 78 24.81 6.92 -49.15
N ASN A 79 25.24 6.00 -48.29
CA ASN A 79 24.83 4.60 -48.27
C ASN A 79 24.16 4.30 -46.93
N ALA A 80 23.09 3.51 -46.98
CA ALA A 80 22.06 3.34 -45.96
C ALA A 80 22.59 3.24 -44.51
N PRO A 81 21.86 3.84 -43.52
CA PRO A 81 22.21 3.70 -42.11
C PRO A 81 22.10 2.23 -41.70
N TRP A 82 23.21 1.63 -41.28
CA TRP A 82 23.30 0.25 -40.81
C TRP A 82 23.15 0.21 -39.27
N TRP A 83 22.21 -0.59 -38.76
CA TRP A 83 21.93 -0.67 -37.31
C TRP A 83 22.33 -2.03 -36.74
N ALA A 84 23.33 -2.09 -35.87
CA ALA A 84 23.73 -3.34 -35.21
C ALA A 84 22.61 -3.89 -34.31
N LYS A 85 22.28 -5.18 -34.47
CA LYS A 85 21.19 -5.93 -33.78
C LYS A 85 21.22 -5.88 -32.23
N GLY A 86 22.28 -5.36 -31.61
CA GLY A 86 22.44 -5.21 -30.16
C GLY A 86 21.79 -3.98 -29.51
N ARG A 87 21.17 -3.06 -30.27
CA ARG A 87 20.56 -1.81 -29.74
C ARG A 87 19.02 -1.80 -29.70
N GLY A 88 18.36 -2.95 -29.64
CA GLY A 88 16.89 -3.05 -29.69
C GLY A 88 16.14 -2.21 -28.64
N ARG A 89 16.71 -2.04 -27.43
CA ARG A 89 16.14 -1.15 -26.40
C ARG A 89 16.18 0.33 -26.79
N THR A 90 17.23 0.77 -27.48
CA THR A 90 17.40 2.17 -27.91
C THR A 90 16.43 2.52 -29.04
N VAL A 91 16.20 1.58 -29.96
CA VAL A 91 15.22 1.73 -31.07
C VAL A 91 13.79 1.81 -30.54
N THR A 92 13.43 0.94 -29.61
CA THR A 92 12.11 0.95 -28.95
C THR A 92 11.86 2.26 -28.20
N ALA A 93 12.86 2.74 -27.46
CA ALA A 93 12.78 4.01 -26.73
C ALA A 93 12.65 5.21 -27.68
N TRP A 94 13.34 5.17 -28.83
CA TRP A 94 13.24 6.22 -29.83
C TRP A 94 11.85 6.29 -30.47
N PHE A 95 11.29 5.14 -30.86
CA PHE A 95 9.93 5.06 -31.41
C PHE A 95 8.90 5.63 -30.41
N LYS A 96 9.01 5.29 -29.12
CA LYS A 96 8.15 5.84 -28.06
C LYS A 96 8.27 7.35 -27.87
N ARG A 97 9.42 7.94 -28.22
CA ARG A 97 9.72 9.37 -28.04
C ARG A 97 9.29 10.22 -29.25
N HIS A 98 9.36 9.68 -30.47
CA HIS A 98 9.23 10.47 -31.71
C HIS A 98 7.98 10.15 -32.53
N MET A 99 7.32 9.03 -32.30
CA MET A 99 5.94 8.86 -32.74
C MET A 99 5.04 9.13 -31.52
N PRO A 100 4.02 10.00 -31.61
CA PRO A 100 2.92 10.03 -30.65
C PRO A 100 1.90 8.93 -31.03
N PRO A 101 1.27 8.22 -30.06
CA PRO A 101 0.28 7.14 -30.29
C PRO A 101 -0.60 7.52 -31.49
N PRO A 102 -0.83 6.62 -32.48
CA PRO A 102 -1.80 6.91 -33.53
C PRO A 102 -3.07 7.39 -32.82
N VAL A 103 -3.70 8.42 -33.39
CA VAL A 103 -5.04 8.80 -32.99
C VAL A 103 -5.94 7.66 -33.45
N VAL A 104 -5.90 6.56 -32.71
CA VAL A 104 -7.00 5.61 -32.66
C VAL A 104 -8.16 6.45 -32.19
N ASP A 105 -9.27 6.42 -32.91
CA ASP A 105 -10.46 7.17 -32.54
C ASP A 105 -10.74 6.92 -31.06
N ALA A 106 -10.41 7.91 -30.25
CA ALA A 106 -10.41 7.76 -28.81
C ALA A 106 -11.84 7.51 -28.35
N GLU A 107 -12.84 7.96 -29.12
CA GLU A 107 -14.24 7.65 -28.91
C GLU A 107 -14.57 6.20 -29.24
N ALA A 108 -14.03 5.61 -30.31
CA ALA A 108 -14.28 4.20 -30.62
C ALA A 108 -13.65 3.24 -29.59
N VAL A 109 -12.40 3.51 -29.18
CA VAL A 109 -11.73 2.72 -28.13
C VAL A 109 -12.34 3.00 -26.76
N ALA A 110 -12.77 4.23 -26.49
CA ALA A 110 -13.50 4.54 -25.26
C ALA A 110 -14.88 3.88 -25.24
N ALA A 111 -15.61 3.85 -26.36
CA ALA A 111 -16.95 3.26 -26.47
C ALA A 111 -16.91 1.73 -26.36
N GLU A 112 -15.95 1.07 -27.03
CA GLU A 112 -15.75 -0.37 -26.90
C GLU A 112 -15.34 -0.76 -25.47
N ARG A 113 -14.48 0.04 -24.83
CA ARG A 113 -14.19 -0.10 -23.39
C ARG A 113 -15.37 0.28 -22.50
N GLN A 114 -16.21 1.24 -22.87
CA GLN A 114 -17.37 1.65 -22.06
C GLN A 114 -18.44 0.57 -22.03
N LEU A 115 -18.61 -0.17 -23.13
CA LEU A 115 -19.48 -1.34 -23.20
C LEU A 115 -18.94 -2.48 -22.33
N GLU A 116 -17.62 -2.73 -22.33
CA GLU A 116 -17.01 -3.70 -21.40
C GLU A 116 -17.08 -3.28 -19.91
N LEU A 117 -17.14 -1.98 -19.64
CA LEU A 117 -17.18 -1.43 -18.27
C LEU A 117 -18.58 -1.35 -17.66
N ALA A 118 -19.64 -1.55 -18.43
CA ALA A 118 -21.01 -1.62 -17.92
C ALA A 118 -21.23 -2.88 -17.06
N ASP A 119 -20.49 -3.96 -17.33
CA ASP A 119 -20.62 -5.26 -16.67
C ASP A 119 -19.58 -5.46 -15.56
N VAL A 120 -19.12 -4.38 -14.95
CA VAL A 120 -18.05 -4.38 -13.97
C VAL A 120 -18.50 -3.70 -12.68
N LEU A 121 -18.22 -4.35 -11.55
CA LEU A 121 -18.33 -3.77 -10.22
C LEU A 121 -16.97 -3.18 -9.85
N TRP A 122 -16.92 -1.88 -9.63
CA TRP A 122 -15.75 -1.22 -9.08
C TRP A 122 -15.68 -1.41 -7.57
N LEU A 123 -14.55 -1.00 -6.98
CA LEU A 123 -14.35 -1.05 -5.53
C LEU A 123 -15.48 -0.35 -4.76
N GLU A 124 -15.93 0.80 -5.24
CA GLU A 124 -17.05 1.55 -4.67
C GLU A 124 -18.38 0.79 -4.74
N ASP A 125 -18.66 0.06 -5.83
CA ASP A 125 -19.88 -0.72 -6.00
C ASP A 125 -19.87 -1.92 -5.05
N VAL A 126 -18.73 -2.60 -4.93
CA VAL A 126 -18.55 -3.72 -3.99
C VAL A 126 -18.67 -3.25 -2.54
N ALA A 127 -18.14 -2.06 -2.22
CA ALA A 127 -18.30 -1.44 -0.91
C ALA A 127 -19.78 -1.11 -0.62
N ALA A 128 -20.50 -0.57 -1.61
CA ALA A 128 -21.93 -0.27 -1.51
C ALA A 128 -22.78 -1.54 -1.33
N LEU A 129 -22.47 -2.62 -2.04
CA LEU A 129 -23.14 -3.92 -1.88
C LEU A 129 -23.03 -4.46 -0.45
N GLY A 130 -21.88 -4.29 0.19
CA GLY A 130 -21.65 -4.71 1.57
C GLY A 130 -22.12 -3.70 2.63
N GLY A 131 -22.53 -2.49 2.24
CA GLY A 131 -22.81 -1.41 3.18
C GLY A 131 -21.59 -0.98 4.00
N VAL A 132 -20.38 -1.09 3.44
CA VAL A 132 -19.09 -0.80 4.10
C VAL A 132 -18.29 0.27 3.34
N GLN A 133 -17.17 0.71 3.91
CA GLN A 133 -16.25 1.64 3.23
C GLN A 133 -15.31 0.90 2.28
N GLU A 134 -14.85 1.56 1.21
CA GLU A 134 -13.86 1.00 0.25
C GLU A 134 -12.58 0.48 0.94
N LYS A 135 -12.11 1.19 1.97
CA LYS A 135 -10.97 0.77 2.79
C LYS A 135 -11.22 -0.60 3.44
N THR A 136 -12.46 -0.87 3.87
CA THR A 136 -12.84 -2.16 4.46
C THR A 136 -12.74 -3.27 3.42
N ILE A 137 -13.13 -3.03 2.17
CA ILE A 137 -12.93 -4.01 1.07
C ILE A 137 -11.44 -4.27 0.83
N THR A 138 -10.61 -3.22 0.89
CA THR A 138 -9.15 -3.37 0.76
C THR A 138 -8.55 -4.19 1.91
N ASP A 139 -9.02 -3.94 3.15
CA ASP A 139 -8.63 -4.73 4.31
C ASP A 139 -9.12 -6.19 4.19
N HIS A 140 -10.33 -6.42 3.67
CA HIS A 140 -10.87 -7.75 3.38
C HIS A 140 -9.98 -8.51 2.40
N LEU A 141 -9.62 -7.88 1.27
CA LEU A 141 -8.70 -8.46 0.29
C LEU A 141 -7.34 -8.78 0.88
N TYR A 142 -6.78 -7.87 1.68
CA TYR A 142 -5.47 -8.06 2.31
C TYR A 142 -5.50 -9.25 3.29
N GLN A 143 -6.45 -9.26 4.22
CA GLN A 143 -6.57 -10.29 5.25
C GLN A 143 -7.14 -11.63 4.73
N SER A 144 -7.58 -11.70 3.48
CA SER A 144 -7.96 -12.95 2.81
C SER A 144 -6.74 -13.70 2.24
N GLN A 145 -5.55 -13.08 2.24
CA GLN A 145 -4.32 -13.74 1.82
C GLN A 145 -3.91 -14.82 2.82
N GLU A 146 -3.31 -15.90 2.32
CA GLU A 146 -2.79 -16.99 3.15
C GLU A 146 -1.76 -16.48 4.15
N GLU A 147 -0.88 -15.57 3.71
CA GLU A 147 0.08 -14.88 4.56
C GLU A 147 -0.02 -13.36 4.39
N VAL A 148 -0.23 -12.64 5.49
CA VAL A 148 -0.16 -11.19 5.55
C VAL A 148 1.14 -10.75 6.23
N GLY A 149 1.85 -9.85 5.55
CA GLY A 149 3.12 -9.31 6.03
C GLY A 149 2.94 -8.55 7.35
N GLY A 150 3.62 -9.00 8.40
CA GLY A 150 3.74 -8.21 9.62
C GLY A 150 4.50 -6.90 9.37
N LYS A 151 4.44 -5.95 10.32
CA LYS A 151 5.31 -4.76 10.30
C LYS A 151 6.76 -5.18 10.09
N ARG A 152 7.58 -4.36 9.42
CA ARG A 152 8.98 -4.65 9.05
C ARG A 152 9.73 -5.42 10.17
N GLY A 153 10.08 -6.68 9.91
CA GLY A 153 10.76 -7.57 10.86
C GLY A 153 9.87 -8.49 11.71
N ALA A 154 8.54 -8.36 11.65
CA ALA A 154 7.62 -9.29 12.28
C ALA A 154 7.39 -10.53 11.40
N ALA A 155 7.23 -11.68 12.04
CA ALA A 155 6.82 -12.91 11.36
C ALA A 155 5.53 -12.68 10.58
N LYS A 156 5.46 -13.27 9.39
CA LYS A 156 4.22 -13.33 8.61
C LYS A 156 3.15 -14.04 9.45
N LYS A 157 1.93 -13.52 9.40
CA LYS A 157 0.78 -14.13 10.08
C LYS A 157 -0.21 -14.60 9.04
N ARG A 158 -0.96 -15.64 9.37
CA ARG A 158 -2.08 -16.08 8.53
C ARG A 158 -3.15 -15.00 8.47
N GLY A 159 -3.68 -14.72 7.29
CA GLY A 159 -4.75 -13.75 7.12
C GLY A 159 -6.00 -14.15 7.90
N LYS A 160 -6.73 -13.17 8.44
CA LYS A 160 -7.95 -13.41 9.23
C LYS A 160 -9.01 -14.21 8.46
N TRP A 161 -9.09 -14.02 7.14
CA TRP A 161 -10.07 -14.66 6.26
C TRP A 161 -9.43 -15.66 5.31
N ALA A 162 -8.24 -16.18 5.63
CA ALA A 162 -7.55 -17.15 4.77
C ALA A 162 -8.35 -18.45 4.55
N ASP A 163 -9.22 -18.85 5.49
CA ASP A 163 -10.05 -20.06 5.39
C ASP A 163 -11.36 -19.85 4.59
N ASP A 164 -11.82 -18.60 4.42
CA ASP A 164 -12.98 -18.23 3.58
C ASP A 164 -12.71 -16.85 2.95
N PRO A 165 -11.85 -16.81 1.92
CA PRO A 165 -11.32 -15.57 1.38
C PRO A 165 -12.40 -14.72 0.71
N PHE A 166 -12.27 -13.40 0.83
CA PHE A 166 -13.08 -12.45 0.08
C PHE A 166 -12.87 -12.69 -1.43
N PRO A 167 -13.94 -12.65 -2.25
CA PRO A 167 -13.85 -12.83 -3.69
C PRO A 167 -12.73 -12.00 -4.31
N ALA A 168 -11.72 -12.67 -4.87
CA ALA A 168 -10.58 -11.99 -5.48
C ALA A 168 -11.03 -11.14 -6.68
N PRO A 169 -10.48 -9.95 -6.92
CA PRO A 169 -10.79 -9.16 -8.10
C PRO A 169 -10.21 -9.80 -9.37
N GLU A 170 -10.63 -9.31 -10.54
CA GLU A 170 -10.09 -9.77 -11.82
C GLU A 170 -8.61 -9.37 -11.98
N GLU A 171 -7.78 -10.27 -12.52
CA GLU A 171 -6.32 -10.09 -12.59
C GLU A 171 -5.87 -8.92 -13.50
N LYS A 172 -6.66 -8.61 -14.53
CA LYS A 172 -6.35 -7.53 -15.47
C LYS A 172 -6.80 -6.19 -14.89
N ARG A 173 -5.95 -5.50 -14.11
CA ARG A 173 -6.20 -4.12 -13.67
C ARG A 173 -6.51 -3.20 -14.87
N ALA A 174 -7.75 -2.76 -15.00
CA ALA A 174 -8.13 -1.71 -15.94
C ALA A 174 -7.59 -0.38 -15.40
N GLY A 175 -6.49 0.11 -15.96
CA GLY A 175 -5.97 1.45 -15.63
C GLY A 175 -5.59 1.66 -14.16
N ARG A 176 -5.16 0.60 -13.46
CA ARG A 176 -4.78 0.56 -12.02
C ARG A 176 -5.95 0.46 -11.02
N ARG A 177 -7.20 0.42 -11.47
CA ARG A 177 -8.36 0.20 -10.58
C ARG A 177 -8.63 -1.30 -10.40
N VAL A 178 -9.10 -1.64 -9.21
CA VAL A 178 -9.54 -3.00 -8.85
C VAL A 178 -11.01 -3.13 -9.23
N TYR A 179 -11.37 -4.25 -9.85
CA TYR A 179 -12.75 -4.50 -10.24
C TYR A 179 -13.11 -5.99 -10.23
N TRP A 180 -14.41 -6.26 -10.28
CA TRP A 180 -15.02 -7.58 -10.37
C TRP A 180 -16.00 -7.59 -11.54
N LYS A 181 -16.24 -8.75 -12.16
CA LYS A 181 -17.36 -8.89 -13.11
C LYS A 181 -18.69 -8.77 -12.37
N ALA A 182 -19.69 -8.14 -12.99
CA ALA A 182 -21.03 -7.99 -12.44
C ALA A 182 -21.70 -9.31 -12.06
N GLU A 183 -21.41 -10.39 -12.80
CA GLU A 183 -21.88 -11.76 -12.51
C GLU A 183 -21.46 -12.27 -11.12
N ARG A 184 -20.39 -11.72 -10.53
CA ARG A 184 -19.90 -12.10 -9.20
C ARG A 184 -20.60 -11.37 -8.06
N ARG A 185 -21.61 -10.54 -8.36
CA ARG A 185 -22.40 -9.82 -7.37
C ARG A 185 -22.96 -10.75 -6.28
N ASP A 186 -23.54 -11.87 -6.67
CA ASP A 186 -24.17 -12.80 -5.72
C ASP A 186 -23.13 -13.53 -4.85
N GLU A 187 -21.94 -13.83 -5.40
CA GLU A 187 -20.82 -14.39 -4.64
C GLU A 187 -20.36 -13.42 -3.54
N ILE A 188 -20.23 -12.13 -3.88
CA ILE A 188 -19.85 -11.06 -2.95
C ILE A 188 -20.90 -10.90 -1.86
N LEU A 189 -22.19 -10.83 -2.23
CA LEU A 189 -23.29 -10.75 -1.27
C LEU A 189 -23.34 -11.99 -0.36
N ALA A 190 -23.13 -13.18 -0.92
CA ALA A 190 -23.08 -14.42 -0.16
C ALA A 190 -21.90 -14.43 0.84
N TRP A 191 -20.73 -13.91 0.44
CA TRP A 191 -19.60 -13.76 1.35
C TRP A 191 -19.95 -12.81 2.51
N PHE A 192 -20.56 -11.65 2.23
CA PHE A 192 -21.04 -10.75 3.29
C PHE A 192 -22.07 -11.42 4.22
N GLY A 193 -22.94 -12.27 3.67
CA GLY A 193 -23.91 -13.05 4.44
C GLY A 193 -23.26 -14.08 5.38
N ARG A 194 -22.14 -14.70 4.97
CA ARG A 194 -21.37 -15.65 5.81
C ARG A 194 -20.51 -14.97 6.88
N HIS A 195 -20.14 -13.70 6.67
CA HIS A 195 -19.30 -12.92 7.58
C HIS A 195 -20.04 -11.73 8.22
N PRO A 196 -21.13 -11.96 8.99
CA PRO A 196 -22.05 -10.92 9.43
C PRO A 196 -21.50 -9.94 10.48
N ARG A 197 -20.20 -9.95 10.78
CA ARG A 197 -19.61 -9.29 11.96
C ARG A 197 -19.46 -7.76 11.89
N ARG A 198 -20.14 -7.08 10.96
CA ARG A 198 -20.27 -5.61 10.91
C ARG A 198 -21.59 -5.21 10.24
N GLN A 199 -22.70 -5.71 10.77
CA GLN A 199 -23.96 -5.03 10.51
C GLN A 199 -23.95 -3.66 11.17
N VAL A 200 -24.82 -2.80 10.64
CA VAL A 200 -25.11 -1.44 11.09
C VAL A 200 -25.33 -1.41 12.60
N GLY A 201 -24.36 -0.93 13.38
CA GLY A 201 -24.48 -0.82 14.84
C GLY A 201 -23.29 -1.35 15.66
N ASP A 202 -22.45 -2.23 15.10
CA ASP A 202 -21.31 -2.85 15.82
C ASP A 202 -20.06 -1.93 15.97
N GLY A 203 -20.28 -0.60 15.92
CA GLY A 203 -19.26 0.40 16.28
C GLY A 203 -18.18 0.68 15.23
N ILE A 204 -18.17 0.00 14.07
CA ILE A 204 -17.29 0.36 12.96
C ILE A 204 -18.03 0.31 11.62
N GLY A 205 -18.66 1.45 11.28
CA GLY A 205 -19.00 1.83 9.90
C GLY A 205 -20.29 1.25 9.31
N GLY A 206 -21.45 1.47 9.95
CA GLY A 206 -22.75 1.19 9.35
C GLY A 206 -23.41 2.41 8.67
N PRO A 207 -24.40 2.22 7.76
CA PRO A 207 -24.97 3.23 6.87
C PRO A 207 -25.86 4.27 7.56
N SER A 208 -25.96 5.39 6.87
CA SER A 208 -26.75 6.60 7.12
C SER A 208 -28.16 6.36 7.64
N GLY A 209 -28.42 6.86 8.85
CA GLY A 209 -29.76 7.02 9.42
C GLY A 209 -29.72 7.51 10.86
N ILE A 210 -28.70 7.09 11.60
CA ILE A 210 -28.42 7.58 12.96
C ILE A 210 -27.19 8.48 12.85
N THR A 211 -27.37 9.78 13.10
CA THR A 211 -26.25 10.72 13.16
C THR A 211 -25.25 10.24 14.20
N ARG A 212 -23.96 10.58 14.02
CA ARG A 212 -22.93 10.29 15.04
C ARG A 212 -23.34 10.78 16.43
N ALA A 213 -24.09 11.89 16.52
CA ALA A 213 -24.62 12.44 17.75
C ALA A 213 -25.69 11.54 18.39
N GLU A 214 -26.62 10.99 17.61
CA GLU A 214 -27.64 10.05 18.11
C GLU A 214 -27.03 8.71 18.53
N ALA A 215 -26.06 8.18 17.76
CA ALA A 215 -25.33 6.98 18.14
C ALA A 215 -24.50 7.20 19.42
N GLN A 216 -23.97 8.41 19.62
CA GLN A 216 -23.31 8.80 20.87
C GLN A 216 -24.28 9.04 22.02
N GLY A 217 -25.53 9.46 21.74
CA GLY A 217 -26.59 9.63 22.73
C GLY A 217 -27.18 8.32 23.23
N LEU A 218 -27.13 7.26 22.41
CA LEU A 218 -27.53 5.90 22.80
C LEU A 218 -26.42 5.13 23.53
N GLN A 219 -25.16 5.55 23.41
CA GLN A 219 -24.09 5.01 24.25
C GLN A 219 -24.30 5.53 25.67
N PRO A 220 -24.22 4.67 26.71
CA PRO A 220 -24.15 5.17 28.07
C PRO A 220 -23.04 6.22 28.13
N PRO A 221 -23.29 7.38 28.78
CA PRO A 221 -22.35 8.49 28.76
C PRO A 221 -20.98 7.94 29.11
N LYS A 222 -20.01 8.11 28.19
CA LYS A 222 -18.66 7.61 28.39
C LYS A 222 -18.22 8.08 29.78
N PRO A 223 -17.80 7.17 30.67
CA PRO A 223 -17.41 7.58 32.01
C PRO A 223 -16.40 8.73 31.90
N PRO A 224 -16.52 9.75 32.76
CA PRO A 224 -15.62 10.90 32.72
C PRO A 224 -14.20 10.39 32.63
N LYS A 225 -13.39 10.98 31.74
CA LYS A 225 -11.99 10.59 31.65
C LYS A 225 -11.38 10.74 33.05
N PRO A 226 -10.61 9.75 33.52
CA PRO A 226 -9.97 9.86 34.81
C PRO A 226 -9.12 11.14 34.83
N PRO A 227 -9.03 11.83 35.97
CA PRO A 227 -8.16 12.99 36.10
C PRO A 227 -6.75 12.61 35.64
N LYS A 228 -6.01 13.53 35.02
CA LYS A 228 -4.62 13.23 34.67
C LYS A 228 -3.76 13.32 35.93
N PRO A 229 -2.73 12.47 36.08
CA PRO A 229 -1.78 12.63 37.18
C PRO A 229 -1.04 13.98 37.07
N PRO A 230 -0.58 14.54 38.20
CA PRO A 230 0.22 15.75 38.19
C PRO A 230 1.51 15.53 37.40
N VAL A 231 1.88 16.52 36.57
CA VAL A 231 3.14 16.47 35.82
C VAL A 231 4.29 16.68 36.79
N ASN A 232 5.30 15.80 36.75
CA ASN A 232 6.46 15.80 37.68
C ASN A 232 6.08 15.59 39.16
N ALA A 233 4.99 14.87 39.43
CA ALA A 233 4.64 14.48 40.79
C ALA A 233 5.79 13.70 41.45
N SER A 234 6.07 13.99 42.72
CA SER A 234 6.89 13.11 43.55
C SER A 234 6.20 11.74 43.71
N PRO A 235 6.93 10.66 44.06
CA PRO A 235 6.31 9.35 44.32
C PRO A 235 5.16 9.42 45.33
N ARG A 236 5.25 10.32 46.31
CA ARG A 236 4.21 10.50 47.32
C ARG A 236 2.97 11.19 46.77
N GLU A 237 3.14 12.30 46.06
CA GLU A 237 2.03 13.00 45.41
C GLU A 237 1.33 12.11 44.38
N TYR A 238 2.09 11.28 43.65
CA TYR A 238 1.54 10.32 42.70
C TYR A 238 0.73 9.22 43.40
N LEU A 239 1.24 8.66 44.51
CA LEU A 239 0.51 7.68 45.32
C LEU A 239 -0.80 8.26 45.87
N ASP A 240 -0.76 9.48 46.41
CA ASP A 240 -1.95 10.14 46.96
C ASP A 240 -2.96 10.48 45.85
N TRP A 241 -2.51 10.87 44.65
CA TRP A 241 -3.37 11.05 43.48
C TRP A 241 -4.04 9.74 43.05
N ALA A 242 -3.29 8.65 42.91
CA ALA A 242 -3.81 7.34 42.52
C ALA A 242 -4.81 6.80 43.56
N ALA A 243 -4.53 7.01 44.85
CA ALA A 243 -5.42 6.64 45.94
C ALA A 243 -6.74 7.42 45.89
N GLY A 244 -6.69 8.73 45.59
CA GLY A 244 -7.88 9.56 45.39
C GLY A 244 -8.74 9.05 44.23
N HIS A 245 -8.12 8.80 43.07
CA HIS A 245 -8.82 8.29 41.90
C HIS A 245 -9.48 6.92 42.14
N ALA A 246 -8.78 5.99 42.80
CA ALA A 246 -9.35 4.70 43.15
C ALA A 246 -10.49 4.82 44.19
N LEU A 247 -10.39 5.76 45.13
CA LEU A 247 -11.45 6.03 46.11
C LEU A 247 -12.73 6.55 45.44
N ASP A 248 -12.63 7.40 44.40
CA ASP A 248 -13.79 7.86 43.63
C ASP A 248 -14.54 6.66 42.99
N ILE A 249 -13.80 5.67 42.47
CA ILE A 249 -14.38 4.45 41.89
C ILE A 249 -15.01 3.58 42.98
N TYR A 250 -14.35 3.46 44.14
CA TYR A 250 -14.88 2.71 45.29
C TYR A 250 -16.21 3.32 45.78
N LEU A 251 -16.28 4.64 45.90
CA LEU A 251 -17.48 5.37 46.33
C LEU A 251 -18.63 5.26 45.32
N ALA A 252 -18.33 4.98 44.04
CA ALA A 252 -19.33 4.64 43.03
C ALA A 252 -19.87 3.19 43.16
N GLY A 253 -19.38 2.41 44.13
CA GLY A 253 -19.84 1.05 44.43
C GLY A 253 -19.09 -0.07 43.67
N ASP A 254 -18.04 0.25 42.93
CA ASP A 254 -17.27 -0.72 42.13
C ASP A 254 -15.91 -1.03 42.76
N THR A 255 -15.94 -1.85 43.81
CA THR A 255 -14.76 -2.16 44.64
C THR A 255 -13.68 -2.92 43.86
N ALA A 256 -14.06 -3.85 42.99
CA ALA A 256 -13.11 -4.61 42.17
C ALA A 256 -12.36 -3.69 41.21
N ARG A 257 -13.09 -2.81 40.51
CA ARG A 257 -12.48 -1.85 39.59
C ARG A 257 -11.65 -0.79 40.30
N ALA A 258 -12.00 -0.40 41.53
CA ALA A 258 -11.18 0.50 42.32
C ALA A 258 -9.78 -0.07 42.57
N ILE A 259 -9.69 -1.35 42.94
CA ILE A 259 -8.40 -2.04 43.16
C ILE A 259 -7.61 -2.16 41.85
N ASP A 260 -8.27 -2.55 40.76
CA ASP A 260 -7.62 -2.68 39.45
C ASP A 260 -7.13 -1.33 38.91
N SER A 261 -7.92 -0.25 39.08
CA SER A 261 -7.52 1.10 38.67
C SER A 261 -6.32 1.57 39.47
N PHE A 262 -6.33 1.37 40.80
CA PHE A 262 -5.18 1.74 41.64
C PHE A 262 -3.90 1.03 41.18
N ALA A 263 -3.97 -0.29 40.96
CA ALA A 263 -2.84 -1.06 40.47
C ALA A 263 -2.34 -0.57 39.10
N ALA A 264 -3.27 -0.27 38.18
CA ALA A 264 -2.95 0.24 36.85
C ALA A 264 -2.31 1.64 36.86
N ASP A 265 -2.69 2.48 37.82
CA ASP A 265 -2.10 3.80 38.02
C ASP A 265 -0.69 3.69 38.62
N LEU A 266 -0.48 2.86 39.65
CA LEU A 266 0.82 2.72 40.32
C LEU A 266 1.96 2.27 39.38
N VAL A 267 1.66 1.46 38.35
CA VAL A 267 2.67 1.00 37.38
C VAL A 267 3.12 2.09 36.41
N GLN A 268 2.41 3.21 36.31
CA GLN A 268 2.77 4.33 35.43
C GLN A 268 3.87 5.22 36.01
N HIS A 269 4.22 5.06 37.30
CA HIS A 269 5.19 5.88 37.99
C HIS A 269 6.28 5.03 38.67
N GLU A 270 7.54 5.24 38.29
CA GLU A 270 8.68 4.40 38.70
C GLU A 270 8.83 4.30 40.24
N GLY A 271 8.51 5.37 40.96
CA GLY A 271 8.58 5.40 42.43
C GLY A 271 7.48 4.63 43.17
N THR A 272 6.49 4.06 42.46
CA THR A 272 5.35 3.34 43.04
C THR A 272 5.15 1.94 42.48
N THR A 273 5.78 1.58 41.36
CA THR A 273 5.62 0.26 40.72
C THR A 273 5.89 -0.92 41.66
N HIS A 274 6.87 -0.79 42.57
CA HIS A 274 7.23 -1.86 43.52
C HIS A 274 6.09 -2.25 44.47
N ILE A 275 5.09 -1.37 44.67
CA ILE A 275 3.93 -1.66 45.51
C ILE A 275 3.09 -2.77 44.88
N VAL A 276 2.91 -2.74 43.56
CA VAL A 276 2.08 -3.74 42.84
C VAL A 276 2.80 -5.09 42.72
N GLU A 277 4.13 -5.08 42.80
CA GLU A 277 4.97 -6.28 42.81
C GLU A 277 4.97 -6.98 44.17
N ASP A 278 4.50 -6.32 45.24
CA ASP A 278 4.40 -6.92 46.56
C ASP A 278 3.35 -8.06 46.54
N PRO A 279 3.72 -9.30 46.92
CA PRO A 279 2.81 -10.45 46.91
C PRO A 279 1.54 -10.23 47.76
N GLU A 280 1.62 -9.38 48.80
CA GLU A 280 0.50 -9.12 49.69
C GLU A 280 -0.44 -8.03 49.16
N PHE A 281 -0.01 -7.24 48.16
CA PHE A 281 -0.75 -6.06 47.66
C PHE A 281 -2.22 -6.35 47.39
N ARG A 282 -2.50 -7.35 46.55
CA ARG A 282 -3.89 -7.69 46.15
C ARG A 282 -4.72 -8.13 47.35
N SER A 283 -4.15 -8.92 48.25
CA SER A 283 -4.85 -9.42 49.44
C SER A 283 -5.14 -8.31 50.45
N ALA A 284 -4.16 -7.45 50.73
CA ALA A 284 -4.30 -6.31 51.65
C ALA A 284 -5.33 -5.29 51.14
N MET A 285 -5.33 -5.00 49.84
CA MET A 285 -6.30 -4.11 49.22
C MET A 285 -7.73 -4.66 49.27
N ALA A 286 -7.91 -5.96 49.01
CA ALA A 286 -9.22 -6.61 49.07
C ALA A 286 -9.77 -6.65 50.51
N ASP A 287 -8.94 -7.01 51.49
CA ASP A 287 -9.31 -7.02 52.91
C ASP A 287 -9.67 -5.60 53.41
N ALA A 288 -8.88 -4.60 53.05
CA ALA A 288 -9.16 -3.21 53.39
C ALA A 288 -10.45 -2.69 52.73
N ALA A 289 -10.70 -3.04 51.46
CA ALA A 289 -11.93 -2.69 50.75
C ALA A 289 -13.18 -3.28 51.42
N ALA A 290 -13.09 -4.52 51.92
CA ALA A 290 -14.16 -5.20 52.65
C ALA A 290 -14.45 -4.58 54.03
N LYS A 291 -13.44 -3.98 54.66
CA LYS A 291 -13.56 -3.27 55.95
C LYS A 291 -14.15 -1.86 55.84
N GLY A 292 -14.31 -1.33 54.62
CA GLY A 292 -14.93 -0.04 54.36
C GLY A 292 -13.96 1.03 53.85
N TRP A 293 -14.50 2.18 53.48
CA TRP A 293 -13.78 3.23 52.74
C TRP A 293 -12.57 3.81 53.51
N GLU A 294 -12.64 3.97 54.83
CA GLU A 294 -11.53 4.50 55.63
C GLU A 294 -10.34 3.53 55.67
N ALA A 295 -10.62 2.24 55.86
CA ALA A 295 -9.61 1.19 55.84
C ALA A 295 -8.97 1.09 54.45
N PHE A 296 -9.78 1.15 53.40
CA PHE A 296 -9.31 1.14 52.01
C PHE A 296 -8.39 2.34 51.71
N LYS A 297 -8.79 3.55 52.09
CA LYS A 297 -7.97 4.77 51.96
C LYS A 297 -6.65 4.65 52.73
N ALA A 298 -6.71 4.18 53.98
CA ALA A 298 -5.53 3.99 54.81
C ALA A 298 -4.54 2.97 54.20
N ALA A 299 -5.07 1.87 53.65
CA ALA A 299 -4.26 0.86 52.98
C ALA A 299 -3.55 1.43 51.74
N MET A 300 -4.25 2.19 50.88
CA MET A 300 -3.65 2.81 49.70
C MET A 300 -2.53 3.80 50.04
N SER A 301 -2.78 4.70 51.00
CA SER A 301 -1.82 5.75 51.38
C SER A 301 -0.71 5.26 52.32
N GLY A 302 -0.83 4.06 52.89
CA GLY A 302 0.09 3.50 53.89
C GLY A 302 1.29 2.76 53.32
N TRP A 303 1.34 2.49 52.01
CA TRP A 303 2.43 1.73 51.40
C TRP A 303 3.78 2.47 51.50
N PRO A 304 4.86 1.77 51.88
CA PRO A 304 6.19 2.37 51.92
C PRO A 304 6.69 2.71 50.52
N LEU A 305 7.17 3.94 50.34
CA LEU A 305 7.79 4.38 49.10
C LEU A 305 9.28 4.04 49.11
N ARG A 306 9.77 3.41 48.05
CA ARG A 306 11.21 3.24 47.84
C ARG A 306 11.76 4.56 47.31
N LYS A 307 12.93 4.98 47.84
CA LYS A 307 13.71 6.01 47.14
C LYS A 307 14.00 5.47 45.74
N PRO A 308 13.80 6.26 44.67
CA PRO A 308 14.21 5.85 43.34
C PRO A 308 15.67 5.41 43.46
N SER A 309 15.96 4.15 43.17
CA SER A 309 17.35 3.72 43.13
C SER A 309 18.01 4.68 42.16
N GLY A 310 19.08 5.37 42.57
CA GLY A 310 19.75 6.40 41.78
C GLY A 310 20.46 5.83 40.55
N ARG A 311 19.82 4.92 39.82
CA ARG A 311 20.15 4.58 38.44
C ARG A 311 19.98 5.84 37.64
N SER A 312 21.10 6.55 37.53
CA SER A 312 21.40 7.57 36.54
C SER A 312 20.57 7.30 35.29
N SER A 313 19.52 8.11 35.12
CA SER A 313 18.76 8.16 33.89
C SER A 313 19.74 8.63 32.82
N LYS A 314 20.40 7.68 32.15
CA LYS A 314 21.10 8.01 30.91
C LYS A 314 20.06 8.71 30.03
N PRO A 315 20.33 9.92 29.55
CA PRO A 315 19.35 10.67 28.77
C PRO A 315 18.92 9.80 27.60
N ARG A 316 17.60 9.56 27.51
CA ARG A 316 16.99 8.84 26.41
C ARG A 316 17.20 9.70 25.16
N VAL A 317 18.25 9.38 24.40
CA VAL A 317 18.52 10.02 23.11
C VAL A 317 17.28 9.81 22.26
N LYS A 318 16.58 10.90 21.95
CA LYS A 318 15.48 10.89 20.98
C LYS A 318 16.11 10.64 19.61
N SER A 319 15.87 9.45 19.06
CA SER A 319 16.07 9.12 17.65
C SER A 319 14.83 9.44 16.84
#